data_AF-A0A8C2HNF8-F1
#
_entry.id   AF-A0A8C2HNF8-F1
#
_cell.length_a   1.000
_cell.length_b   1.000
_cell.length_c   1.000
_cell.angle_alpha   90.00
_cell.angle_beta   90.00
_cell.angle_gamma   90.00
#
_symmetry.space_group_name_H-M   'P 1'
#
loop_
_entity.id
_entity.type
_entity.pdbx_description
1 polymer ?
#
loop_
_entity_poly.entity_id
_entity_poly.type
_entity_poly.pdbx_seq_one_letter_code
_entity_poly.pdbx_strand_id
1 'polypeptide(L)'
;PQPFALLMQCSTPEPQEHLDNVLMCDPLETVREKCEQTEHCVHTRERLEACETRVGSRSETTEDCTEELFDFLHARDHCVSADHQLKFFIKRVEKLVFLFIK
;
A
#
# COMPACT_ATOMS: atom_id res chain seq x y z
N PRO A 1 7.81 11.61 -9.92
CA PRO A 1 6.92 11.51 -8.74
C PRO A 1 5.42 11.80 -9.03
N GLN A 2 4.85 11.29 -10.13
CA GLN A 2 3.47 11.60 -10.54
C GLN A 2 2.62 10.43 -11.07
N PRO A 3 3.12 9.21 -11.35
CA PRO A 3 2.21 8.12 -11.76
C PRO A 3 1.41 7.51 -10.60
N PHE A 4 1.99 7.40 -9.40
CA PHE A 4 1.35 6.68 -8.28
C PHE A 4 0.32 7.52 -7.49
N ALA A 5 0.43 8.85 -7.51
CA ALA A 5 -0.46 9.74 -6.76
C ALA A 5 -1.90 9.79 -7.30
N LEU A 6 -2.15 9.27 -8.50
CA LEU A 6 -3.48 9.30 -9.13
C LEU A 6 -4.43 8.19 -8.63
N LEU A 7 -3.92 7.19 -7.88
CA LEU A 7 -4.74 6.12 -7.30
C LEU A 7 -5.22 6.41 -5.87
N MET A 8 -4.85 7.56 -5.30
CA MET A 8 -4.95 7.81 -3.86
C MET A 8 -6.03 8.84 -3.50
N GLN A 9 -7.28 8.53 -3.84
CA GLN A 9 -8.42 8.91 -3.02
C GLN A 9 -9.37 7.71 -3.01
N CYS A 10 -9.72 7.20 -1.81
CA CYS A 10 -10.86 6.29 -1.61
C CYS A 10 -12.09 6.91 -2.30
N SER A 11 -12.32 6.57 -3.56
CA SER A 11 -13.47 6.96 -4.41
C SER A 11 -14.07 8.35 -4.07
N THR A 12 -13.67 9.39 -4.79
CA THR A 12 -14.47 10.63 -4.83
C THR A 12 -15.90 10.29 -5.26
N PRO A 13 -16.94 10.62 -4.48
CA PRO A 13 -18.31 10.40 -4.93
C PRO A 13 -18.57 11.35 -6.11
N GLU A 14 -18.82 10.80 -7.29
CA GLU A 14 -19.66 11.48 -8.28
C GLU A 14 -20.97 11.86 -7.58
N PRO A 15 -21.50 13.08 -7.77
CA PRO A 15 -22.67 13.55 -7.03
C PRO A 15 -23.91 12.81 -7.50
N GLN A 16 -24.18 11.65 -6.91
CA GLN A 16 -25.47 10.96 -6.99
C GLN A 16 -26.05 10.81 -5.59
N GLU A 17 -27.22 11.42 -5.44
CA GLU A 17 -27.98 11.59 -4.21
C GLU A 17 -28.38 10.22 -3.61
N HIS A 18 -27.60 9.73 -2.65
CA HIS A 18 -28.06 8.78 -1.64
C HIS A 18 -27.17 8.88 -0.40
N LEU A 19 -27.71 9.51 0.64
CA LEU A 19 -27.11 9.73 1.95
C LEU A 19 -27.07 8.42 2.76
N ASP A 20 -26.25 7.44 2.35
CA ASP A 20 -25.93 6.22 3.12
C ASP A 20 -24.57 5.56 2.73
N ASN A 21 -23.72 6.22 1.92
CA ASN A 21 -22.36 5.74 1.66
C ASN A 21 -21.41 6.14 2.79
N VAL A 22 -21.35 5.33 3.86
CA VAL A 22 -20.24 5.40 4.80
C VAL A 22 -18.94 5.22 4.01
N LEU A 23 -18.02 6.19 4.10
CA LEU A 23 -16.68 6.14 3.51
C LEU A 23 -15.94 4.89 4.02
N MET A 24 -16.10 3.77 3.32
CA MET A 24 -15.47 2.50 3.67
C MET A 24 -14.08 2.46 3.03
N CYS A 25 -13.14 3.24 3.58
CA CYS A 25 -11.74 3.06 3.23
C CYS A 25 -11.27 1.68 3.70
N ASP A 26 -10.54 0.96 2.84
CA ASP A 26 -9.98 -0.35 3.17
C ASP A 26 -8.93 -0.19 4.28
N PRO A 27 -9.10 -0.83 5.45
CA PRO A 27 -8.10 -0.81 6.53
C PRO A 27 -6.72 -1.29 6.09
N LEU A 28 -6.63 -2.07 5.00
CA LEU A 28 -5.38 -2.52 4.41
C LEU A 28 -4.58 -1.37 3.78
N GLU A 29 -5.23 -0.35 3.25
CA GLU A 29 -4.55 0.81 2.63
C GLU A 29 -3.74 1.59 3.66
N THR A 30 -4.27 1.76 4.89
CA THR A 30 -3.51 2.37 5.99
C THR A 30 -2.25 1.57 6.36
N VAL A 31 -2.26 0.25 6.17
CA VAL A 31 -1.08 -0.59 6.42
C VAL A 31 -0.10 -0.49 5.26
N ARG A 32 -0.59 -0.48 4.01
CA ARG A 32 0.23 -0.27 2.81
C ARG A 32 0.97 1.06 2.86
N GLU A 33 0.28 2.15 3.20
CA GLU A 33 0.87 3.49 3.37
C GLU A 33 2.01 3.52 4.40
N LYS A 34 1.86 2.79 5.51
CA LYS A 34 2.91 2.67 6.54
C LYS A 34 4.08 1.83 6.05
N CYS A 35 3.80 0.74 5.34
CA CYS A 35 4.82 -0.13 4.78
C CYS A 35 5.63 0.55 3.68
N GLU A 36 5.02 1.43 2.88
CA GLU A 36 5.69 2.23 1.85
C GLU A 36 6.74 3.20 2.41
N GLN A 37 6.64 3.56 3.69
CA GLN A 37 7.62 4.43 4.38
C GLN A 37 8.83 3.67 4.92
N THR A 38 8.84 2.34 4.86
CA THR A 38 9.99 1.54 5.28
C THR A 38 11.15 1.72 4.31
N GLU A 39 12.39 1.73 4.82
CA GLU A 39 13.61 1.96 4.01
C GLU A 39 13.67 1.08 2.76
N HIS A 40 13.39 -0.22 2.91
CA HIS A 40 13.43 -1.17 1.81
C HIS A 40 12.35 -0.90 0.75
N CYS A 41 11.14 -0.48 1.15
CA CYS A 41 10.07 -0.12 0.22
C CYS A 41 10.33 1.23 -0.46
N VAL A 42 10.91 2.20 0.25
CA VAL A 42 11.32 3.49 -0.32
C VAL A 42 12.36 3.29 -1.41
N HIS A 43 13.39 2.48 -1.14
CA HIS A 43 14.45 2.21 -2.11
C HIS A 43 13.93 1.49 -3.37
N THR A 44 13.10 0.46 -3.23
CA THR A 44 12.53 -0.24 -4.40
C THR A 44 11.54 0.63 -5.16
N ARG A 45 10.77 1.50 -4.48
CA ARG A 45 9.93 2.51 -5.11
C ARG A 45 10.74 3.51 -5.93
N GLU A 46 11.85 4.02 -5.39
CA GLU A 46 12.73 4.94 -6.12
C GLU A 46 13.30 4.30 -7.40
N ARG A 47 13.65 3.01 -7.35
CA ARG A 47 14.07 2.26 -8.54
C ARG A 47 12.95 2.14 -9.58
N LEU A 48 11.72 1.85 -9.13
CA LEU A 48 10.55 1.80 -10.00
C LEU A 48 10.30 3.16 -10.66
N GLU A 49 10.28 4.26 -9.89
CA GLU A 49 10.10 5.61 -10.43
C GLU A 49 11.20 6.00 -11.44
N ALA A 50 12.44 5.57 -11.19
CA ALA A 50 13.55 5.79 -12.11
C ALA A 50 13.37 5.00 -13.42
N CYS A 51 12.88 3.76 -13.34
CA CYS A 51 12.51 2.99 -14.53
C CYS A 51 11.35 3.66 -15.29
N GLU A 52 10.27 4.02 -14.61
CA GLU A 52 9.10 4.66 -15.22
C GLU A 52 9.48 5.97 -15.93
N THR A 53 10.37 6.77 -15.33
CA THR A 53 10.89 7.99 -15.94
C THR A 53 11.69 7.69 -17.20
N ARG A 54 12.52 6.63 -17.17
CA ARG A 54 13.33 6.20 -18.31
C ARG A 54 12.46 5.67 -19.46
N VAL A 55 11.53 4.77 -19.18
CA VAL A 55 10.62 4.17 -20.16
C VAL A 55 9.65 5.22 -20.70
N GLY A 56 9.08 6.06 -19.84
CA GLY A 56 8.16 7.13 -20.24
C GLY A 56 8.80 8.23 -21.09
N SER A 57 10.12 8.39 -21.03
CA SER A 57 10.86 9.32 -21.90
C SER A 57 11.10 8.82 -23.32
N ARG A 58 10.86 7.52 -23.57
CA ARG A 58 11.11 6.88 -24.87
C ARG A 58 9.81 6.76 -25.66
N SER A 59 9.84 7.15 -26.93
CA SER A 59 8.67 7.07 -27.82
C SER A 59 8.39 5.65 -28.32
N GLU A 60 9.43 4.83 -28.48
CA GLU A 60 9.34 3.41 -28.83
C GLU A 60 10.40 2.64 -28.04
N THR A 61 9.96 1.80 -27.11
CA THR A 61 10.84 0.92 -26.34
C THR A 61 10.13 -0.39 -26.03
N THR A 62 10.89 -1.49 -26.02
CA THR A 62 10.43 -2.81 -25.59
C THR A 62 10.73 -3.07 -24.12
N GLU A 63 11.30 -2.09 -23.42
CA GLU A 63 11.60 -2.14 -22.00
C GLU A 63 10.31 -1.92 -21.19
N ASP A 64 10.07 -2.76 -20.19
CA ASP A 64 9.02 -2.59 -19.19
C ASP A 64 9.63 -2.48 -17.79
N CYS A 65 8.87 -1.94 -16.84
CA CYS A 65 9.28 -1.80 -15.44
C CYS A 65 8.67 -2.87 -14.54
N THR A 66 8.34 -4.05 -15.11
CA THR A 66 7.66 -5.11 -14.34
C THR A 66 8.58 -5.71 -13.29
N GLU A 67 9.89 -5.79 -13.55
CA GLU A 67 10.88 -6.24 -12.59
C GLU A 67 10.91 -5.33 -11.34
N GLU A 68 11.05 -4.02 -11.52
CA GLU A 68 11.07 -3.06 -10.41
C GLU A 68 9.72 -3.00 -9.68
N LEU A 69 8.62 -3.23 -10.40
CA LEU A 69 7.30 -3.34 -9.80
C LEU A 69 7.20 -4.57 -8.90
N PHE A 70 7.67 -5.73 -9.35
CA PHE A 70 7.67 -6.94 -8.52
C PHE A 70 8.60 -6.81 -7.31
N ASP A 71 9.76 -6.16 -7.45
CA ASP A 71 10.65 -5.83 -6.33
C ASP A 71 9.95 -4.96 -5.27
N PHE A 72 9.24 -3.92 -5.71
CA PHE A 72 8.47 -3.05 -4.82
C PHE A 72 7.33 -3.80 -4.13
N LEU A 73 6.55 -4.58 -4.89
CA LEU A 73 5.45 -5.38 -4.35
C LEU A 73 5.96 -6.41 -3.33
N HIS A 74 7.06 -7.08 -3.63
CA HIS A 74 7.66 -8.06 -2.72
C HIS A 74 8.06 -7.43 -1.38
N ALA A 75 8.71 -6.26 -1.42
CA ALA A 75 9.09 -5.51 -0.23
C ALA A 75 7.86 -5.08 0.60
N ARG A 76 6.84 -4.53 -0.07
CA ARG A 76 5.62 -4.04 0.58
C ARG A 76 4.84 -5.18 1.21
N ASP A 77 4.64 -6.28 0.49
CA ASP A 77 3.84 -7.42 0.94
C ASP A 77 4.52 -8.18 2.09
N HIS A 78 5.85 -8.21 2.12
CA HIS A 78 6.61 -8.71 3.26
C HIS A 78 6.32 -7.90 4.53
N CYS A 79 6.32 -6.57 4.43
CA CYS A 79 5.98 -5.68 5.54
C CYS A 79 4.51 -5.83 5.98
N VAL A 80 3.56 -5.82 5.04
CA VAL A 80 2.12 -5.94 5.33
C VAL A 80 1.84 -7.26 6.06
N SER A 81 2.46 -8.36 5.62
CA SER A 81 2.33 -9.67 6.25
C SER A 81 2.88 -9.67 7.69
N ALA A 82 4.01 -9.02 7.93
CA ALA A 82 4.60 -8.90 9.26
C ALA A 82 3.75 -8.04 10.21
N ASP A 83 3.27 -6.88 9.74
CA ASP A 83 2.42 -5.97 10.52
C ASP A 83 1.07 -6.61 10.87
N HIS A 84 0.46 -7.32 9.91
CA HIS A 84 -0.80 -8.02 10.11
C HIS A 84 -0.62 -9.16 11.14
N GLN A 85 0.41 -10.00 11.03
CA GLN A 85 0.63 -11.09 11.99
C GLN A 85 0.86 -10.56 13.41
N LEU A 86 1.67 -9.52 13.57
CA LEU A 86 1.98 -8.95 14.89
C LEU A 86 0.74 -8.30 15.52
N LYS A 87 -0.03 -7.51 14.77
CA LYS A 87 -1.26 -6.86 15.29
C LYS A 87 -2.34 -7.87 15.65
N PHE A 88 -2.51 -8.92 14.85
CA PHE A 88 -3.47 -9.98 15.18
C PHE A 88 -3.06 -10.74 16.44
N PHE A 89 -1.77 -11.04 16.59
CA PHE A 89 -1.26 -11.71 17.77
C PHE A 89 -1.42 -10.84 19.03
N ILE A 90 -1.01 -9.57 18.99
CA ILE A 90 -1.13 -8.64 20.12
C ILE A 90 -2.60 -8.43 20.50
N LYS A 91 -3.50 -8.15 19.53
CA LYS A 91 -4.95 -8.01 19.82
C LYS A 91 -5.53 -9.28 20.43
N ARG A 92 -5.07 -10.46 20.00
CA ARG A 92 -5.52 -11.74 20.56
C ARG A 92 -5.00 -11.94 21.99
N VAL A 93 -3.74 -11.60 22.26
CA VAL A 93 -3.15 -11.65 23.61
C VAL A 93 -3.80 -10.65 24.55
N GLU A 94 -3.99 -9.38 24.13
CA GLU A 94 -4.70 -8.37 24.91
C GLU A 94 -6.13 -8.81 25.24
N LYS A 95 -6.86 -9.34 24.25
CA LYS A 95 -8.21 -9.88 24.47
C LYS A 95 -8.19 -11.06 25.45
N LEU A 96 -7.17 -11.91 25.40
CA LEU A 96 -7.00 -13.03 26.33
C LEU A 96 -6.72 -12.52 27.75
N VAL A 97 -5.76 -11.61 27.91
CA VAL A 97 -5.40 -10.99 29.19
C VAL A 97 -6.62 -10.30 29.80
N PHE A 98 -7.40 -9.56 29.00
CA PHE A 98 -8.62 -8.89 29.45
C PHE A 98 -9.71 -9.89 29.89
N LEU A 99 -9.76 -11.08 29.28
CA LEU A 99 -10.68 -12.15 29.65
C LEU A 99 -10.27 -12.86 30.96
N PHE A 100 -8.98 -12.88 31.30
CA PHE A 100 -8.46 -13.52 32.51
C PHE A 100 -8.38 -12.59 33.72
N ILE A 101 -8.38 -11.27 33.52
CA ILE A 101 -8.33 -10.26 34.59
C ILE A 101 -9.75 -9.82 35.04
N LYS A 102 -10.81 -10.23 34.34
CA LYS A 102 -12.21 -9.95 34.69
C LYS A 102 -12.93 -11.21 35.17
#